data_AF-A0A6L6E5D4-F1
#
_entry.id   AF-A0A6L6E5D4-F1
#
_cell.length_a   1.000
_cell.length_b   1.000
_cell.length_c   1.000
_cell.angle_alpha   90.00
_cell.angle_beta   90.00
_cell.angle_gamma   90.00
#
_symmetry.space_group_name_H-M   'P 1'
#
loop_
_entity.id
_entity.type
_entity.pdbx_description
1 polymer ?
#
loop_
_entity_poly.entity_id
_entity_poly.type
_entity_poly.pdbx_seq_one_letter_code
_entity_poly.pdbx_strand_id
1 'polypeptide(L)'
;MYPTKSKLLIDAITNGVVVADGAMGTMIQAAAPSLADFEGHEGCNEVLNVTRKDIIADIHRAYLSAGSQAIETNTFGANLANLAEYGIEGRIEELAEAGAQIARAVADEFDTPDEPRWVLGSVGPGTKLPTLLHTEYRTLRDAYQTQTRGLIRGGCDAILIETAQDLLQAKAAIVGAKRAMTQLEIKLPIVVSVTIETTGTMLLGSEIGAALTALSALGIDAIGLNCATGPTEMSEHLRYLAKFSKLPLVVMPNAGLPILTSDGAHYPLTDVELASAQQQFIKEYGAGLVGGCCGTTPAHIRALATAVKGQTPKRPTWVDEPGLASLYQHQPFDQTMTYLSIGERTNANGSKAFRDALLSQNWDECIEIAKSQTREGAHTLDVCVDYVGRDGARDMRDFVSRLVTATTLPIVLDSTEPGVLEAGLECIGGRAMINSVNYEDGDGPTSRFAKIMPIVKE
;
A
#
# COMPACT_ATOMS: atom_id res chain seq x y z
N MET A 1 9.88 -12.49 15.54
CA MET A 1 10.08 -11.22 16.27
C MET A 1 10.81 -10.26 15.33
N TYR A 2 10.62 -8.94 15.43
CA TYR A 2 11.39 -7.99 14.61
C TYR A 2 12.87 -8.02 15.02
N PRO A 3 13.83 -7.83 14.08
CA PRO A 3 15.21 -7.48 14.39
C PRO A 3 15.28 -6.25 15.29
N THR A 4 16.39 -6.08 16.01
CA THR A 4 16.54 -5.00 17.01
C THR A 4 16.31 -3.61 16.41
N LYS A 5 16.96 -3.27 15.28
CA LYS A 5 16.78 -1.94 14.64
C LYS A 5 15.34 -1.72 14.18
N SER A 6 14.73 -2.72 13.55
CA SER A 6 13.32 -2.70 13.14
C SER A 6 12.35 -2.53 14.31
N LYS A 7 12.61 -3.18 15.45
CA LYS A 7 11.83 -3.00 16.67
C LYS A 7 11.97 -1.57 17.20
N LEU A 8 13.19 -1.05 17.25
CA LEU A 8 13.45 0.33 17.66
C LEU A 8 12.74 1.34 16.77
N LEU A 9 12.70 1.10 15.46
CA LEU A 9 11.97 1.96 14.52
C LEU A 9 10.48 2.04 14.87
N ILE A 10 9.80 0.90 14.99
CA ILE A 10 8.36 0.89 15.28
C ILE A 10 8.06 1.44 16.68
N ASP A 11 8.90 1.15 17.66
CA ASP A 11 8.77 1.74 19.00
C ASP A 11 8.96 3.27 18.94
N ALA A 12 9.88 3.78 18.10
CA ALA A 12 10.12 5.20 17.91
C ALA A 12 8.96 5.91 17.17
N ILE A 13 8.43 5.33 16.09
CA ILE A 13 7.24 5.85 15.39
C ILE A 13 6.02 5.79 16.32
N THR A 14 5.96 4.81 17.22
CA THR A 14 4.83 4.67 18.13
C THR A 14 4.82 5.72 19.23
N ASN A 15 5.99 5.94 19.86
CA ASN A 15 6.12 6.72 21.10
C ASN A 15 6.77 8.09 20.92
N GLY A 16 7.26 8.39 19.71
CA GLY A 16 7.98 9.61 19.38
C GLY A 16 7.74 10.02 17.94
N VAL A 17 8.57 10.93 17.45
CA VAL A 17 8.51 11.41 16.07
C VAL A 17 9.81 11.02 15.39
N VAL A 18 9.71 10.23 14.32
CA VAL A 18 10.81 9.90 13.42
C VAL A 18 10.73 10.81 12.21
N VAL A 19 11.83 11.50 11.90
CA VAL A 19 11.95 12.33 10.69
C VAL A 19 12.52 11.49 9.56
N ALA A 20 11.74 11.25 8.51
CA ALA A 20 12.22 10.67 7.25
C ALA A 20 12.88 11.74 6.36
N ASP A 21 13.40 11.31 5.21
CA ASP A 21 13.99 12.19 4.20
C ASP A 21 12.94 12.85 3.30
N GLY A 22 13.43 13.42 2.20
CA GLY A 22 12.63 14.08 1.18
C GLY A 22 12.78 13.39 -0.18
N ALA A 23 12.49 14.11 -1.26
CA ALA A 23 12.47 13.53 -2.60
C ALA A 23 13.85 13.10 -3.14
N MET A 24 13.99 11.79 -3.38
CA MET A 24 15.10 11.19 -4.14
C MET A 24 15.12 11.67 -5.61
N GLY A 25 13.99 11.57 -6.32
CA GLY A 25 13.92 11.82 -7.77
C GLY A 25 14.33 13.24 -8.17
N THR A 26 13.87 14.27 -7.44
CA THR A 26 14.24 15.66 -7.73
C THR A 26 15.71 15.95 -7.40
N MET A 27 16.28 15.28 -6.40
CA MET A 27 17.70 15.39 -6.07
C MET A 27 18.59 14.72 -7.13
N ILE A 28 18.16 13.58 -7.69
CA ILE A 28 18.82 12.94 -8.84
C ILE A 28 18.77 13.86 -10.06
N GLN A 29 17.62 14.47 -10.36
CA GLN A 29 17.51 15.43 -11.46
C GLN A 29 18.48 16.61 -11.30
N ALA A 30 18.62 17.15 -10.07
CA ALA A 30 19.56 18.22 -9.78
C ALA A 30 21.04 17.81 -9.90
N ALA A 31 21.36 16.53 -9.65
CA ALA A 31 22.70 15.97 -9.87
C ALA A 31 23.05 15.78 -11.35
N ALA A 32 22.05 15.90 -12.25
CA ALA A 32 22.20 15.84 -13.70
C ALA A 32 23.05 14.66 -14.23
N PRO A 33 22.74 13.40 -13.86
CA PRO A 33 23.39 12.22 -14.43
C PRO A 33 23.23 12.18 -15.96
N SER A 34 24.26 11.69 -16.64
CA SER A 34 24.26 11.55 -18.09
C SER A 34 23.47 10.32 -18.54
N LEU A 35 23.08 10.28 -19.82
CA LEU A 35 22.43 9.08 -20.40
C LEU A 35 23.28 7.81 -20.25
N ALA A 36 24.61 7.93 -20.28
CA ALA A 36 25.52 6.81 -20.10
C ALA A 36 25.49 6.28 -18.65
N ASP A 37 25.29 7.15 -17.66
CA ASP A 37 25.11 6.74 -16.26
C ASP A 37 23.84 5.88 -16.10
N PHE A 38 22.81 6.11 -16.91
CA PHE A 38 21.59 5.28 -16.94
C PHE A 38 21.71 4.00 -17.79
N GLU A 39 22.89 3.67 -18.33
CA GLU A 39 23.08 2.56 -19.29
C GLU A 39 22.17 2.67 -20.53
N GLY A 40 21.75 3.89 -20.90
CA GLY A 40 20.79 4.12 -21.98
C GLY A 40 19.31 4.03 -21.58
N HIS A 41 19.00 3.72 -20.31
CA HIS A 41 17.64 3.68 -19.75
C HIS A 41 17.27 5.03 -19.11
N GLU A 42 17.24 6.10 -19.91
CA GLU A 42 16.99 7.47 -19.43
C GLU A 42 15.75 7.54 -18.53
N GLY A 43 15.92 8.07 -17.31
CA GLY A 43 14.83 8.22 -16.34
C GLY A 43 14.60 7.01 -15.43
N CYS A 44 15.26 5.87 -15.66
CA CYS A 44 15.25 4.74 -14.72
C CYS A 44 16.25 4.98 -13.58
N ASN A 45 15.81 5.72 -12.56
CA ASN A 45 16.64 6.11 -11.41
C ASN A 45 17.26 4.92 -10.68
N GLU A 46 16.61 3.76 -10.69
CA GLU A 46 17.08 2.55 -10.02
C GLU A 46 18.41 2.02 -10.61
N VAL A 47 18.68 2.26 -11.90
CA VAL A 47 19.95 1.87 -12.54
C VAL A 47 21.14 2.56 -11.87
N LEU A 48 20.95 3.78 -11.36
CA LEU A 48 21.99 4.54 -10.67
C LEU A 48 22.46 3.87 -9.36
N ASN A 49 21.66 2.94 -8.80
CA ASN A 49 22.09 2.13 -7.65
C ASN A 49 23.29 1.23 -7.98
N VAL A 50 23.52 0.93 -9.26
CA VAL A 50 24.66 0.11 -9.70
C VAL A 50 25.73 0.98 -10.34
N THR A 51 25.34 1.92 -11.20
CA THR A 51 26.27 2.68 -12.03
C THR A 51 26.83 3.93 -11.35
N ARG A 52 26.05 4.60 -10.49
CA ARG A 52 26.41 5.88 -9.85
C ARG A 52 26.03 5.91 -8.38
N LYS A 53 26.59 4.94 -7.65
CA LYS A 53 26.45 4.80 -6.19
C LYS A 53 26.85 6.06 -5.44
N ASP A 54 27.81 6.81 -5.97
CA ASP A 54 28.27 8.10 -5.43
C ASP A 54 27.13 9.12 -5.37
N ILE A 55 26.35 9.28 -6.45
CA ILE A 55 25.22 10.22 -6.50
C ILE A 55 24.18 9.85 -5.45
N ILE A 56 23.77 8.59 -5.41
CA ILE A 56 22.73 8.12 -4.48
C ILE A 56 23.21 8.25 -3.03
N ALA A 57 24.46 7.87 -2.75
CA ALA A 57 25.04 8.02 -1.42
C ALA A 57 25.10 9.48 -0.96
N ASP A 58 25.49 10.40 -1.84
CA ASP A 58 25.58 11.82 -1.51
C ASP A 58 24.21 12.44 -1.21
N ILE A 59 23.15 12.00 -1.90
CA ILE A 59 21.77 12.41 -1.61
C ILE A 59 21.36 11.93 -0.21
N HIS A 60 21.59 10.67 0.14
CA HIS A 60 21.30 10.16 1.49
C HIS A 60 22.09 10.94 2.56
N ARG A 61 23.39 11.20 2.33
CA ARG A 61 24.22 12.01 3.25
C ARG A 61 23.66 13.41 3.42
N ALA A 62 23.14 14.03 2.36
CA ALA A 62 22.55 15.36 2.42
C ALA A 62 21.31 15.39 3.33
N TYR A 63 20.43 14.39 3.26
CA TYR A 63 19.25 14.28 4.12
C TYR A 63 19.60 13.92 5.57
N LEU A 64 20.51 12.97 5.80
CA LEU A 64 20.99 12.65 7.16
C LEU A 64 21.67 13.87 7.82
N SER A 65 22.46 14.63 7.06
CA SER A 65 23.08 15.88 7.52
C SER A 65 22.06 17.03 7.72
N ALA A 66 20.86 16.91 7.15
CA ALA A 66 19.75 17.81 7.41
C ALA A 66 18.99 17.46 8.69
N GLY A 67 19.13 16.23 9.20
CA GLY A 67 18.47 15.77 10.42
C GLY A 67 17.46 14.66 10.20
N SER A 68 17.43 14.03 9.01
CA SER A 68 16.70 12.77 8.82
C SER A 68 17.25 11.69 9.75
N GLN A 69 16.33 10.91 10.31
CA GLN A 69 16.59 9.74 11.14
C GLN A 69 16.27 8.44 10.39
N ALA A 70 15.34 8.49 9.45
CA ALA A 70 15.07 7.43 8.50
C ALA A 70 15.30 7.95 7.07
N ILE A 71 15.81 7.10 6.18
CA ILE A 71 15.98 7.41 4.76
C ILE A 71 15.33 6.33 3.89
N GLU A 72 14.69 6.75 2.81
CA GLU A 72 14.07 5.87 1.83
C GLU A 72 15.12 5.38 0.82
N THR A 73 15.09 4.09 0.47
CA THR A 73 15.97 3.55 -0.57
C THR A 73 15.58 4.10 -1.95
N ASN A 74 16.54 4.29 -2.86
CA ASN A 74 16.27 4.65 -4.26
C ASN A 74 15.72 3.46 -5.06
N THR A 75 14.54 2.95 -4.68
CA THR A 75 13.97 1.70 -5.21
C THR A 75 12.48 1.79 -5.50
N PHE A 76 11.92 2.99 -5.50
CA PHE A 76 10.51 3.25 -5.80
C PHE A 76 10.07 2.55 -7.10
N GLY A 77 10.89 2.69 -8.15
CA GLY A 77 10.67 2.11 -9.47
C GLY A 77 11.29 0.73 -9.69
N ALA A 78 11.85 0.07 -8.67
CA ALA A 78 12.43 -1.27 -8.77
C ALA A 78 11.33 -2.35 -8.80
N ASN A 79 10.33 -2.17 -9.66
CA ASN A 79 9.13 -2.98 -9.75
C ASN A 79 8.89 -3.43 -11.21
N LEU A 80 8.01 -4.41 -11.39
CA LEU A 80 7.75 -5.02 -12.69
C LEU A 80 7.31 -4.02 -13.75
N ALA A 81 6.36 -3.15 -13.42
CA ALA A 81 5.75 -2.25 -14.39
C ALA A 81 6.78 -1.26 -14.95
N ASN A 82 7.57 -0.65 -14.06
CA ASN A 82 8.56 0.35 -14.45
C ASN A 82 9.73 -0.28 -15.21
N LEU A 83 10.29 -1.39 -14.71
CA LEU A 83 11.43 -2.03 -15.37
C LEU A 83 11.07 -2.70 -16.71
N ALA A 84 9.79 -3.06 -16.91
CA ALA A 84 9.30 -3.56 -18.19
C ALA A 84 9.29 -2.51 -19.31
N GLU A 85 9.12 -1.22 -18.97
CA GLU A 85 9.21 -0.13 -19.96
C GLU A 85 10.62 -0.03 -20.59
N TYR A 86 11.63 -0.56 -19.89
CA TYR A 86 13.03 -0.59 -20.31
C TYR A 86 13.51 -2.00 -20.74
N GLY A 87 12.67 -3.04 -20.62
CA GLY A 87 13.03 -4.43 -20.93
C GLY A 87 14.05 -5.07 -19.98
N ILE A 88 14.08 -4.64 -18.72
CA ILE A 88 15.03 -5.09 -17.69
C ILE A 88 14.33 -5.63 -16.43
N GLU A 89 13.16 -6.24 -16.58
CA GLU A 89 12.36 -6.84 -15.50
C GLU A 89 13.15 -7.86 -14.67
N GLY A 90 14.13 -8.52 -15.29
CA GLY A 90 15.03 -9.46 -14.60
C GLY A 90 15.94 -8.81 -13.56
N ARG A 91 16.04 -7.47 -13.51
CA ARG A 91 16.92 -6.73 -12.60
C ARG A 91 16.23 -6.20 -11.34
N ILE A 92 14.94 -6.52 -11.11
CA ILE A 92 14.18 -6.07 -9.92
C ILE A 92 14.96 -6.29 -8.63
N GLU A 93 15.42 -7.53 -8.39
CA GLU A 93 16.11 -7.87 -7.14
C GLU A 93 17.49 -7.23 -7.04
N GLU A 94 18.25 -7.21 -8.14
CA GLU A 94 19.59 -6.61 -8.20
C GLU A 94 19.55 -5.12 -7.84
N LEU A 95 18.66 -4.36 -8.49
CA LEU A 95 18.56 -2.92 -8.30
C LEU A 95 17.99 -2.57 -6.92
N ALA A 96 17.05 -3.38 -6.41
CA ALA A 96 16.51 -3.22 -5.07
C ALA A 96 17.56 -3.49 -3.98
N GLU A 97 18.34 -4.58 -4.13
CA GLU A 97 19.42 -4.91 -3.20
C GLU A 97 20.52 -3.84 -3.21
N ALA A 98 20.95 -3.40 -4.40
CA ALA A 98 21.96 -2.37 -4.53
C ALA A 98 21.53 -1.03 -3.90
N GLY A 99 20.28 -0.61 -4.12
CA GLY A 99 19.74 0.63 -3.53
C GLY A 99 19.69 0.55 -2.00
N ALA A 100 19.25 -0.58 -1.45
CA ALA A 100 19.23 -0.82 -0.01
C ALA A 100 20.63 -0.86 0.60
N GLN A 101 21.62 -1.48 -0.06
CA GLN A 101 23.01 -1.50 0.41
C GLN A 101 23.62 -0.10 0.51
N ILE A 102 23.35 0.78 -0.46
CA ILE A 102 23.83 2.17 -0.43
C ILE A 102 23.22 2.90 0.76
N ALA A 103 21.89 2.84 0.92
CA ALA A 103 21.20 3.48 2.02
C ALA A 103 21.69 2.96 3.39
N ARG A 104 21.87 1.64 3.54
CA ARG A 104 22.40 1.03 4.78
C ARG A 104 23.80 1.51 5.10
N ALA A 105 24.71 1.49 4.12
CA ALA A 105 26.08 1.94 4.31
C ALA A 105 26.13 3.40 4.76
N VAL A 106 25.35 4.28 4.12
CA VAL A 106 25.30 5.69 4.48
C VAL A 106 24.60 5.92 5.82
N ALA A 107 23.52 5.20 6.12
CA ALA A 107 22.86 5.28 7.43
C ALA A 107 23.82 4.88 8.55
N ASP A 108 24.67 3.86 8.34
CA ASP A 108 25.67 3.42 9.31
C ASP A 108 26.79 4.46 9.56
N GLU A 109 27.07 5.37 8.60
CA GLU A 109 27.99 6.50 8.82
C GLU A 109 27.47 7.49 9.87
N PHE A 110 26.15 7.59 10.04
CA PHE A 110 25.46 8.53 10.95
C PHE A 110 24.83 7.84 12.17
N ASP A 111 24.86 6.51 12.24
CA ASP A 111 24.24 5.71 13.28
C ASP A 111 25.08 5.77 14.57
N THR A 112 24.42 6.04 15.69
CA THR A 112 25.03 5.92 17.02
C THR A 112 24.09 5.16 17.96
N PRO A 113 24.59 4.59 19.08
CA PRO A 113 23.74 3.87 20.03
C PRO A 113 22.56 4.70 20.57
N ASP A 114 22.75 6.02 20.73
CA ASP A 114 21.72 6.94 21.24
C ASP A 114 20.87 7.57 20.14
N GLU A 115 21.38 7.62 18.91
CA GLU A 115 20.70 8.17 17.75
C GLU A 115 20.78 7.19 16.56
N PRO A 116 19.93 6.14 16.53
CA PRO A 116 19.90 5.21 15.42
C PRO A 116 19.48 5.87 14.10
N ARG A 117 19.93 5.30 12.99
CA ARG A 117 19.53 5.64 11.62
C ARG A 117 18.94 4.44 10.90
N TRP A 118 17.74 4.63 10.38
CA TRP A 118 16.93 3.58 9.79
C TRP A 118 16.86 3.68 8.28
N VAL A 119 16.75 2.54 7.62
CA VAL A 119 16.54 2.42 6.18
C VAL A 119 15.12 1.92 5.91
N LEU A 120 14.35 2.70 5.15
CA LEU A 120 13.02 2.34 4.69
C LEU A 120 13.13 1.82 3.26
N GLY A 121 12.83 0.54 3.05
CA GLY A 121 12.81 -0.06 1.72
C GLY A 121 11.61 0.45 0.94
N SER A 122 11.81 1.44 0.06
CA SER A 122 10.77 2.06 -0.77
C SER A 122 10.27 1.09 -1.84
N VAL A 123 8.96 0.91 -1.87
CA VAL A 123 8.21 0.08 -2.81
C VAL A 123 7.09 0.93 -3.42
N GLY A 124 7.32 1.44 -4.63
CA GLY A 124 6.32 2.22 -5.36
C GLY A 124 5.25 1.36 -6.05
N PRO A 125 4.15 1.97 -6.54
CA PRO A 125 2.99 1.25 -7.05
C PRO A 125 3.17 0.69 -8.47
N GLY A 126 4.17 1.18 -9.21
CA GLY A 126 4.29 0.96 -10.65
C GLY A 126 3.18 1.62 -11.47
N THR A 127 3.12 1.34 -12.77
CA THR A 127 2.12 1.92 -13.71
C THR A 127 0.95 0.99 -14.03
N LYS A 128 0.94 -0.25 -13.51
CA LYS A 128 -0.10 -1.25 -13.79
C LYS A 128 -1.07 -1.39 -12.61
N LEU A 129 -2.36 -1.24 -12.88
CA LEU A 129 -3.44 -1.32 -11.90
C LEU A 129 -4.16 -2.68 -12.05
N PRO A 130 -3.92 -3.66 -11.17
CA PRO A 130 -4.52 -4.99 -11.29
C PRO A 130 -6.05 -4.95 -11.16
N THR A 131 -6.62 -3.99 -10.43
CA THR A 131 -8.08 -3.81 -10.35
C THR A 131 -8.70 -3.46 -11.71
N LEU A 132 -7.94 -2.80 -12.60
CA LEU A 132 -8.36 -2.50 -13.97
C LEU A 132 -7.87 -3.55 -14.98
N LEU A 133 -7.36 -4.70 -14.50
CA LEU A 133 -6.86 -5.80 -15.33
C LEU A 133 -5.69 -5.43 -16.25
N HIS A 134 -4.94 -4.35 -15.93
CA HIS A 134 -3.71 -4.01 -16.66
C HIS A 134 -2.62 -5.09 -16.52
N THR A 135 -2.71 -5.89 -15.46
CA THR A 135 -1.86 -7.05 -15.16
C THR A 135 -2.58 -7.94 -14.14
N GLU A 136 -2.15 -9.19 -14.01
CA GLU A 136 -2.66 -10.10 -12.99
C GLU A 136 -2.10 -9.79 -11.60
N TYR A 137 -2.92 -9.99 -10.57
CA TYR A 137 -2.53 -9.85 -9.16
C TYR A 137 -1.32 -10.72 -8.81
N ARG A 138 -1.32 -12.01 -9.21
CA ARG A 138 -0.21 -12.94 -8.92
C ARG A 138 1.11 -12.45 -9.47
N THR A 139 1.10 -11.97 -10.71
CA THR A 139 2.27 -11.43 -11.40
C THR A 139 2.87 -10.25 -10.65
N LEU A 140 2.03 -9.32 -10.17
CA LEU A 140 2.52 -8.21 -9.34
C LEU A 140 3.01 -8.67 -7.97
N ARG A 141 2.26 -9.53 -7.28
CA ARG A 141 2.64 -10.07 -5.96
C ARG A 141 4.03 -10.73 -6.02
N ASP A 142 4.28 -11.53 -7.04
CA ASP A 142 5.55 -12.27 -7.17
C ASP A 142 6.72 -11.33 -7.54
N ALA A 143 6.45 -10.27 -8.30
CA ALA A 143 7.41 -9.20 -8.54
C ALA A 143 7.73 -8.39 -7.26
N TYR A 144 6.72 -8.02 -6.47
CA TYR A 144 6.92 -7.35 -5.19
C TYR A 144 7.65 -8.23 -4.17
N GLN A 145 7.42 -9.55 -4.19
CA GLN A 145 8.23 -10.50 -3.43
C GLN A 145 9.70 -10.45 -3.84
N THR A 146 9.97 -10.38 -5.15
CA THR A 146 11.33 -10.30 -5.70
C THR A 146 12.02 -8.99 -5.30
N GLN A 147 11.33 -7.85 -5.40
CA GLN A 147 11.84 -6.56 -4.93
C GLN A 147 12.13 -6.59 -3.43
N THR A 148 11.16 -7.06 -2.63
CA THR A 148 11.29 -7.10 -1.17
C THR A 148 12.44 -8.03 -0.74
N ARG A 149 12.68 -9.14 -1.44
CA ARG A 149 13.83 -10.01 -1.20
C ARG A 149 15.15 -9.25 -1.35
N GLY A 150 15.29 -8.44 -2.39
CA GLY A 150 16.46 -7.57 -2.60
C GLY A 150 16.60 -6.53 -1.47
N LEU A 151 15.52 -5.83 -1.13
CA LEU A 151 15.50 -4.83 -0.04
C LEU A 151 15.93 -5.41 1.31
N ILE A 152 15.43 -6.61 1.65
CA ILE A 152 15.80 -7.31 2.89
C ILE A 152 17.29 -7.67 2.87
N ARG A 153 17.80 -8.23 1.76
CA ARG A 153 19.23 -8.60 1.64
C ARG A 153 20.15 -7.38 1.71
N GLY A 154 19.70 -6.24 1.19
CA GLY A 154 20.44 -4.99 1.28
C GLY A 154 20.39 -4.31 2.65
N GLY A 155 19.60 -4.82 3.60
CA GLY A 155 19.64 -4.39 5.00
C GLY A 155 18.63 -3.31 5.38
N CYS A 156 17.45 -3.27 4.73
CA CYS A 156 16.36 -2.37 5.15
C CYS A 156 15.82 -2.74 6.56
N ASP A 157 15.41 -1.73 7.32
CA ASP A 157 14.84 -1.89 8.66
C ASP A 157 13.31 -2.03 8.63
N ALA A 158 12.66 -1.53 7.59
CA ALA A 158 11.23 -1.68 7.30
C ALA A 158 10.97 -1.70 5.79
N ILE A 159 9.80 -2.20 5.39
CA ILE A 159 9.29 -2.08 4.02
C ILE A 159 8.27 -0.95 4.00
N LEU A 160 8.48 0.04 3.15
CA LEU A 160 7.59 1.17 2.92
C LEU A 160 6.91 0.98 1.57
N ILE A 161 5.65 0.53 1.59
CA ILE A 161 4.80 0.50 0.41
C ILE A 161 4.16 1.87 0.32
N GLU A 162 4.59 2.67 -0.64
CA GLU A 162 4.23 4.09 -0.72
C GLU A 162 3.56 4.48 -2.02
N THR A 163 2.91 5.63 -2.01
CA THR A 163 2.14 6.15 -3.15
C THR A 163 1.14 5.12 -3.67
N ALA A 164 0.56 4.29 -2.79
CA ALA A 164 -0.40 3.27 -3.22
C ALA A 164 -1.64 3.94 -3.82
N GLN A 165 -1.97 3.58 -5.06
CA GLN A 165 -3.08 4.16 -5.85
C GLN A 165 -4.25 3.18 -6.07
N ASP A 166 -3.99 1.88 -5.92
CA ASP A 166 -4.95 0.79 -6.07
C ASP A 166 -4.82 -0.17 -4.87
N LEU A 167 -5.93 -0.45 -4.19
CA LEU A 167 -5.95 -1.34 -3.03
C LEU A 167 -5.51 -2.77 -3.39
N LEU A 168 -5.82 -3.27 -4.59
CA LEU A 168 -5.40 -4.61 -5.01
C LEU A 168 -3.89 -4.66 -5.29
N GLN A 169 -3.31 -3.59 -5.81
CA GLN A 169 -1.86 -3.44 -5.94
C GLN A 169 -1.19 -3.39 -4.56
N ALA A 170 -1.72 -2.58 -3.64
CA ALA A 170 -1.18 -2.48 -2.28
C ALA A 170 -1.24 -3.83 -1.56
N LYS A 171 -2.36 -4.57 -1.70
CA LYS A 171 -2.48 -5.94 -1.22
C LYS A 171 -1.40 -6.85 -1.82
N ALA A 172 -1.17 -6.78 -3.14
CA ALA A 172 -0.13 -7.57 -3.81
C ALA A 172 1.26 -7.28 -3.24
N ALA A 173 1.57 -6.01 -2.97
CA ALA A 173 2.83 -5.59 -2.38
C ALA A 173 2.99 -6.08 -0.93
N ILE A 174 1.95 -5.96 -0.10
CA ILE A 174 1.97 -6.43 1.30
C ILE A 174 2.18 -7.95 1.34
N VAL A 175 1.42 -8.71 0.54
CA VAL A 175 1.54 -10.16 0.46
C VAL A 175 2.91 -10.57 -0.09
N GLY A 176 3.39 -9.90 -1.15
CA GLY A 176 4.73 -10.12 -1.69
C GLY A 176 5.83 -9.91 -0.64
N ALA A 177 5.71 -8.85 0.15
CA ALA A 177 6.64 -8.56 1.24
C ALA A 177 6.61 -9.64 2.33
N LYS A 178 5.42 -10.07 2.79
CA LYS A 178 5.27 -11.16 3.75
C LYS A 178 5.84 -12.49 3.24
N ARG A 179 5.67 -12.80 1.95
CA ARG A 179 6.23 -14.00 1.33
C ARG A 179 7.75 -13.96 1.28
N ALA A 180 8.34 -12.81 0.93
CA ALA A 180 9.79 -12.60 0.97
C ALA A 180 10.35 -12.75 2.40
N MET A 181 9.68 -12.15 3.37
CA MET A 181 9.98 -12.29 4.81
C MET A 181 9.94 -13.74 5.28
N THR A 182 8.91 -14.49 4.88
CA THR A 182 8.77 -15.92 5.19
C THR A 182 9.90 -16.73 4.57
N GLN A 183 10.23 -16.47 3.29
CA GLN A 183 11.31 -17.13 2.58
C GLN A 183 12.68 -16.88 3.21
N LEU A 184 12.91 -15.68 3.73
CA LEU A 184 14.18 -15.27 4.34
C LEU A 184 14.22 -15.42 5.87
N GLU A 185 13.16 -15.99 6.46
CA GLU A 185 13.01 -16.20 7.92
C GLU A 185 13.25 -14.93 8.75
N ILE A 186 12.89 -13.77 8.20
CA ILE A 186 13.04 -12.46 8.84
C ILE A 186 11.70 -11.75 8.84
N LYS A 187 11.38 -11.06 9.92
CA LYS A 187 10.17 -10.25 10.01
C LYS A 187 10.59 -8.79 10.02
N LEU A 188 10.14 -7.98 9.07
CA LEU A 188 10.30 -6.52 9.11
C LEU A 188 8.92 -5.86 9.24
N PRO A 189 8.84 -4.66 9.80
CA PRO A 189 7.62 -3.87 9.79
C PRO A 189 7.21 -3.49 8.37
N ILE A 190 5.90 -3.48 8.12
CA ILE A 190 5.32 -3.00 6.86
C ILE A 190 4.61 -1.68 7.12
N VAL A 191 5.14 -0.60 6.56
CA VAL A 191 4.52 0.72 6.55
C VAL A 191 3.80 0.88 5.22
N VAL A 192 2.54 1.29 5.24
CA VAL A 192 1.79 1.57 4.01
C VAL A 192 1.35 3.01 3.97
N SER A 193 1.69 3.70 2.88
CA SER A 193 1.25 5.05 2.60
C SER A 193 0.42 5.04 1.32
N VAL A 194 -0.83 5.49 1.44
CA VAL A 194 -1.72 5.66 0.28
C VAL A 194 -1.59 7.07 -0.26
N THR A 195 -1.85 7.26 -1.55
CA THR A 195 -1.94 8.61 -2.13
C THR A 195 -3.41 8.98 -2.34
N ILE A 196 -3.77 10.18 -1.90
CA ILE A 196 -5.11 10.74 -2.09
C ILE A 196 -5.00 11.94 -3.02
N GLU A 197 -5.79 11.91 -4.09
CA GLU A 197 -5.89 12.98 -5.07
C GLU A 197 -6.66 14.18 -4.51
N THR A 198 -6.62 15.30 -5.23
CA THR A 198 -7.36 16.53 -4.87
C THR A 198 -8.88 16.33 -4.80
N THR A 199 -9.40 15.22 -5.36
CA THR A 199 -10.81 14.81 -5.25
C THR A 199 -11.17 14.18 -3.91
N GLY A 200 -10.19 13.91 -3.03
CA GLY A 200 -10.41 13.33 -1.69
C GLY A 200 -10.45 11.80 -1.67
N THR A 201 -10.05 11.13 -2.75
CA THR A 201 -9.96 9.66 -2.87
C THR A 201 -8.64 9.23 -3.51
N MET A 202 -8.30 7.95 -3.41
CA MET A 202 -7.25 7.35 -4.23
C MET A 202 -7.62 7.39 -5.72
N LEU A 203 -6.67 7.07 -6.61
CA LEU A 203 -6.85 7.10 -8.07
C LEU A 203 -8.07 6.28 -8.54
N LEU A 204 -8.31 5.11 -7.94
CA LEU A 204 -9.45 4.25 -8.27
C LEU A 204 -10.76 4.60 -7.52
N GLY A 205 -10.78 5.70 -6.77
CA GLY A 205 -11.97 6.17 -6.06
C GLY A 205 -12.13 5.63 -4.63
N SER A 206 -11.13 4.92 -4.10
CA SER A 206 -11.14 4.46 -2.70
C SER A 206 -11.07 5.63 -1.74
N GLU A 207 -12.02 5.72 -0.81
CA GLU A 207 -11.89 6.62 0.34
C GLU A 207 -10.93 6.07 1.40
N ILE A 208 -10.50 6.95 2.31
CA ILE A 208 -9.53 6.60 3.35
C ILE A 208 -10.04 5.51 4.31
N GLY A 209 -11.36 5.43 4.54
CA GLY A 209 -11.98 4.38 5.34
C GLY A 209 -11.87 3.00 4.70
N ALA A 210 -12.11 2.92 3.39
CA ALA A 210 -11.93 1.69 2.61
C ALA A 210 -10.47 1.22 2.67
N ALA A 211 -9.52 2.15 2.46
CA ALA A 211 -8.09 1.86 2.53
C ALA A 211 -7.67 1.37 3.92
N LEU A 212 -8.09 2.04 4.99
CA LEU A 212 -7.80 1.61 6.36
C LEU A 212 -8.33 0.19 6.62
N THR A 213 -9.58 -0.06 6.25
CA THR A 213 -10.25 -1.35 6.50
C THR A 213 -9.62 -2.50 5.73
N ALA A 214 -9.28 -2.27 4.46
CA ALA A 214 -8.65 -3.26 3.60
C ALA A 214 -7.21 -3.57 4.06
N LEU A 215 -6.41 -2.54 4.26
CA LEU A 215 -4.96 -2.69 4.46
C LEU A 215 -4.61 -3.07 5.91
N SER A 216 -5.34 -2.57 6.92
CA SER A 216 -5.12 -2.96 8.32
C SER A 216 -5.39 -4.45 8.57
N ALA A 217 -6.37 -5.03 7.86
CA ALA A 217 -6.68 -6.45 7.95
C ALA A 217 -5.54 -7.35 7.47
N LEU A 218 -4.65 -6.82 6.61
CA LEU A 218 -3.45 -7.51 6.16
C LEU A 218 -2.30 -7.43 7.18
N GLY A 219 -2.49 -6.83 8.36
CA GLY A 219 -1.49 -6.85 9.44
C GLY A 219 -0.27 -5.97 9.19
N ILE A 220 -0.49 -4.79 8.58
CA ILE A 220 0.51 -3.72 8.45
C ILE A 220 0.82 -3.11 9.83
N ASP A 221 1.99 -2.48 9.96
CA ASP A 221 2.49 -1.94 11.23
C ASP A 221 2.29 -0.42 11.37
N ALA A 222 2.11 0.30 10.26
CA ALA A 222 1.78 1.72 10.24
C ALA A 222 1.03 2.08 8.94
N ILE A 223 0.20 3.12 8.99
CA ILE A 223 -0.59 3.59 7.84
C ILE A 223 -0.47 5.11 7.68
N GLY A 224 -0.47 5.60 6.45
CA GLY A 224 -0.20 7.01 6.20
C GLY A 224 -0.58 7.53 4.83
N LEU A 225 -0.11 8.75 4.57
CA LEU A 225 -0.31 9.47 3.32
C LEU A 225 1.01 10.05 2.82
N ASN A 226 1.24 9.95 1.52
CA ASN A 226 2.34 10.62 0.86
C ASN A 226 1.98 10.97 -0.58
N CYS A 227 2.72 11.93 -1.14
CA CYS A 227 2.56 12.39 -2.52
C CYS A 227 1.16 12.94 -2.86
N ALA A 228 0.92 13.19 -4.16
CA ALA A 228 -0.21 13.85 -4.84
C ALA A 228 -0.60 15.25 -4.33
N THR A 229 -0.73 15.42 -3.03
CA THR A 229 -1.27 16.61 -2.39
C THR A 229 -0.31 17.22 -1.37
N GLY A 230 -0.63 18.44 -0.94
CA GLY A 230 0.08 19.13 0.13
C GLY A 230 -0.52 18.79 1.50
N PRO A 231 0.01 19.40 2.57
CA PRO A 231 -0.51 19.19 3.92
C PRO A 231 -2.00 19.55 4.07
N THR A 232 -2.47 20.59 3.39
CA THR A 232 -3.86 21.05 3.52
C THR A 232 -4.88 19.97 3.16
N GLU A 233 -4.69 19.28 2.03
CA GLU A 233 -5.61 18.25 1.57
C GLU A 233 -5.51 16.97 2.40
N MET A 234 -4.33 16.67 2.96
CA MET A 234 -4.12 15.45 3.78
C MET A 234 -4.79 15.50 5.16
N SER A 235 -5.08 16.69 5.68
CA SER A 235 -5.50 16.89 7.07
C SER A 235 -6.75 16.07 7.47
N GLU A 236 -7.77 16.06 6.61
CA GLU A 236 -9.03 15.36 6.91
C GLU A 236 -8.87 13.83 6.87
N HIS A 237 -7.99 13.33 6.01
CA HIS A 237 -7.67 11.90 5.92
C HIS A 237 -6.86 11.45 7.13
N LEU A 238 -5.89 12.26 7.59
CA LEU A 238 -5.16 12.00 8.84
C LEU A 238 -6.09 12.03 10.05
N ARG A 239 -7.03 12.98 10.10
CA ARG A 239 -8.04 13.06 11.16
C ARG A 239 -8.89 11.79 11.22
N TYR A 240 -9.29 11.26 10.06
CA TYR A 240 -10.01 9.99 9.98
C TYR A 240 -9.14 8.83 10.50
N LEU A 241 -7.91 8.67 9.98
CA LEU A 241 -7.01 7.59 10.41
C LEU A 241 -6.72 7.65 11.91
N ALA A 242 -6.48 8.83 12.46
CA ALA A 242 -6.22 9.04 13.88
C ALA A 242 -7.41 8.66 14.77
N LYS A 243 -8.63 8.81 14.25
CA LYS A 243 -9.86 8.46 14.96
C LYS A 243 -10.17 6.96 14.88
N PHE A 244 -9.92 6.31 13.75
CA PHE A 244 -10.39 4.94 13.50
C PHE A 244 -9.29 3.87 13.50
N SER A 245 -8.03 4.24 13.76
CA SER A 245 -6.90 3.30 13.76
C SER A 245 -6.06 3.39 15.03
N LYS A 246 -5.55 2.24 15.49
CA LYS A 246 -4.47 2.17 16.49
C LYS A 246 -3.08 2.27 15.86
N LEU A 247 -2.99 2.07 14.56
CA LEU A 247 -1.72 2.05 13.85
C LEU A 247 -1.05 3.42 13.98
N PRO A 248 0.27 3.48 14.19
CA PRO A 248 1.02 4.70 14.03
C PRO A 248 0.76 5.34 12.66
N LEU A 249 0.68 6.67 12.65
CA LEU A 249 0.44 7.43 11.43
C LEU A 249 1.76 7.90 10.81
N VAL A 250 1.83 7.77 9.49
CA VAL A 250 2.93 8.25 8.66
C VAL A 250 2.43 9.36 7.73
N VAL A 251 3.21 10.43 7.55
CA VAL A 251 2.85 11.50 6.63
C VAL A 251 4.08 12.12 5.96
N MET A 252 4.10 12.13 4.63
CA MET A 252 5.20 12.65 3.82
C MET A 252 4.62 13.45 2.63
N PRO A 253 4.15 14.68 2.87
CA PRO A 253 3.47 15.47 1.84
C PRO A 253 4.44 16.00 0.79
N ASN A 254 3.90 16.38 -0.37
CA ASN A 254 4.66 17.21 -1.31
C ASN A 254 4.92 18.59 -0.70
N ALA A 255 5.92 19.30 -1.23
CA ALA A 255 6.12 20.73 -0.96
C ALA A 255 5.06 21.60 -1.68
N GLY A 256 3.78 21.28 -1.45
CA GLY A 256 2.63 21.89 -2.13
C GLY A 256 2.26 21.17 -3.43
N LEU A 257 1.22 21.67 -4.09
CA LEU A 257 0.82 21.15 -5.40
C LEU A 257 1.82 21.58 -6.47
N PRO A 258 2.18 20.68 -7.42
CA PRO A 258 3.12 21.02 -8.48
C PRO A 258 2.55 22.09 -9.41
N ILE A 259 3.36 23.10 -9.70
CA ILE A 259 3.09 24.15 -10.68
C ILE A 259 4.01 23.90 -11.87
N LEU A 260 3.45 23.65 -13.06
CA LEU A 260 4.25 23.50 -14.27
C LEU A 260 4.81 24.85 -14.71
N THR A 261 6.14 24.93 -14.79
CA THR A 261 6.89 26.09 -15.28
C THR A 261 7.66 25.72 -16.55
N SER A 262 8.33 26.70 -17.18
CA SER A 262 9.22 26.44 -18.32
C SER A 262 10.36 25.48 -18.00
N ASP A 263 10.75 25.40 -16.73
CA ASP A 263 11.90 24.62 -16.24
C ASP A 263 11.48 23.32 -15.57
N GLY A 264 10.20 22.93 -15.70
CA GLY A 264 9.62 21.73 -15.09
C GLY A 264 8.66 22.03 -13.93
N ALA A 265 8.38 21.01 -13.12
CA ALA A 265 7.48 21.14 -11.97
C ALA A 265 8.14 21.91 -10.82
N HIS A 266 7.52 23.01 -10.41
CA HIS A 266 7.90 23.80 -9.25
C HIS A 266 6.93 23.55 -8.08
N TYR A 267 7.48 23.42 -6.88
CA TYR A 267 6.74 23.16 -5.65
C TYR A 267 6.82 24.39 -4.74
N PRO A 268 5.70 25.08 -4.47
CA PRO A 268 5.73 26.43 -3.90
C PRO A 268 5.81 26.46 -2.36
N LEU A 269 5.53 25.35 -1.66
CA LEU A 269 5.49 25.33 -0.20
C LEU A 269 6.91 25.48 0.35
N THR A 270 7.09 26.40 1.28
CA THR A 270 8.39 26.65 1.92
C THR A 270 8.73 25.61 2.98
N ASP A 271 10.00 25.59 3.39
CA ASP A 271 10.51 24.75 4.48
C ASP A 271 9.81 25.01 5.82
N VAL A 272 9.56 26.28 6.15
CA VAL A 272 8.83 26.70 7.35
C VAL A 272 7.37 26.26 7.31
N GLU A 273 6.69 26.42 6.18
CA GLU A 273 5.28 26.04 6.03
C GLU A 273 5.10 24.53 6.12
N LEU A 274 5.95 23.75 5.44
CA LEU A 274 5.95 22.28 5.53
C LEU A 274 6.16 21.82 6.98
N ALA A 275 7.16 22.38 7.67
CA ALA A 275 7.45 22.05 9.05
C ALA A 275 6.30 22.41 9.99
N SER A 276 5.68 23.58 9.79
CA SER A 276 4.56 24.03 10.60
C SER A 276 3.34 23.13 10.45
N ALA A 277 3.02 22.70 9.22
CA ALA A 277 1.90 21.80 8.97
C ALA A 277 2.12 20.42 9.61
N GLN A 278 3.33 19.87 9.52
CA GLN A 278 3.62 18.57 10.13
C GLN A 278 3.67 18.63 11.66
N GLN A 279 4.07 19.76 12.27
CA GLN A 279 3.87 19.96 13.71
C GLN A 279 2.38 19.86 14.10
N GLN A 280 1.48 20.39 13.27
CA GLN A 280 0.04 20.28 13.51
C GLN A 280 -0.39 18.81 13.46
N PHE A 281 0.06 18.04 12.46
CA PHE A 281 -0.26 16.61 12.36
C PHE A 281 0.22 15.79 13.56
N ILE A 282 1.40 16.10 14.09
CA ILE A 282 1.92 15.47 15.32
C ILE A 282 1.02 15.79 16.52
N LYS A 283 0.59 17.05 16.67
CA LYS A 283 -0.18 17.54 17.83
C LYS A 283 -1.65 17.15 17.80
N GLU A 284 -2.26 17.10 16.61
CA GLU A 284 -3.69 16.87 16.45
C GLU A 284 -4.03 15.42 16.11
N TYR A 285 -3.19 14.77 15.29
CA TYR A 285 -3.48 13.44 14.74
C TYR A 285 -2.51 12.37 15.25
N GLY A 286 -1.42 12.76 15.92
CA GLY A 286 -0.45 11.82 16.47
C GLY A 286 0.43 11.15 15.41
N ALA A 287 0.78 11.89 14.34
CA ALA A 287 1.77 11.45 13.35
C ALA A 287 3.11 11.08 14.03
N GLY A 288 3.58 9.86 13.77
CA GLY A 288 4.78 9.28 14.37
C GLY A 288 5.97 9.19 13.42
N LEU A 289 5.73 9.19 12.10
CA LEU A 289 6.75 9.37 11.08
C LEU A 289 6.34 10.54 10.18
N VAL A 290 7.25 11.50 10.05
CA VAL A 290 7.06 12.75 9.31
C VAL A 290 8.22 12.92 8.33
N GLY A 291 7.98 13.47 7.14
CA GLY A 291 9.02 13.56 6.12
C GLY A 291 8.57 14.39 4.94
N GLY A 292 9.09 14.13 3.76
CA GLY A 292 8.72 14.85 2.56
C GLY A 292 8.69 13.97 1.33
N CYS A 293 7.83 14.31 0.37
CA CYS A 293 7.81 13.69 -0.94
C CYS A 293 8.26 14.72 -2.00
N CYS A 294 7.62 14.79 -3.17
CA CYS A 294 8.06 15.62 -4.28
C CYS A 294 8.22 17.11 -3.90
N GLY A 295 9.35 17.69 -4.33
CA GLY A 295 9.72 19.08 -4.05
C GLY A 295 10.39 19.31 -2.69
N THR A 296 10.43 18.32 -1.81
CA THR A 296 11.06 18.47 -0.49
C THR A 296 12.57 18.26 -0.55
N THR A 297 13.32 19.25 -0.05
CA THR A 297 14.78 19.33 -0.12
C THR A 297 15.42 19.17 1.27
N PRO A 298 16.75 19.03 1.38
CA PRO A 298 17.44 19.05 2.67
C PRO A 298 17.14 20.30 3.53
N ALA A 299 16.79 21.44 2.92
CA ALA A 299 16.36 22.63 3.67
C ALA A 299 15.03 22.39 4.41
N HIS A 300 14.06 21.78 3.71
CA HIS A 300 12.77 21.40 4.29
C HIS A 300 12.94 20.43 5.45
N ILE A 301 13.76 19.39 5.26
CA ILE A 301 13.99 18.39 6.31
C ILE A 301 14.72 19.00 7.52
N ARG A 302 15.65 19.95 7.31
CA ARG A 302 16.30 20.68 8.41
C ARG A 302 15.33 21.52 9.23
N ALA A 303 14.43 22.23 8.55
CA ALA A 303 13.37 22.99 9.21
C ALA A 303 12.44 22.05 10.00
N LEU A 304 12.01 20.94 9.39
CA LEU A 304 11.16 19.94 10.02
C LEU A 304 11.83 19.30 11.25
N ALA A 305 13.06 18.80 11.12
CA ALA A 305 13.80 18.18 12.22
C ALA A 305 13.99 19.13 13.41
N THR A 306 14.29 20.40 13.13
CA THR A 306 14.39 21.45 14.16
C THR A 306 13.03 21.68 14.83
N ALA A 307 11.97 21.75 14.04
CA ALA A 307 10.61 22.02 14.48
C ALA A 307 10.04 20.92 15.37
N VAL A 308 10.35 19.64 15.10
CA VAL A 308 9.72 18.49 15.80
C VAL A 308 10.59 17.89 16.91
N LYS A 309 11.81 18.42 17.12
CA LYS A 309 12.73 17.92 18.13
C LYS A 309 12.09 17.87 19.52
N GLY A 310 12.10 16.69 20.13
CA GLY A 310 11.57 16.45 21.47
C GLY A 310 10.05 16.45 21.58
N GLN A 311 9.31 16.49 20.46
CA GLN A 311 7.85 16.33 20.48
C GLN A 311 7.46 14.86 20.63
N THR A 312 6.30 14.64 21.26
CA THR A 312 5.66 13.33 21.39
C THR A 312 4.31 13.38 20.67
N PRO A 313 3.99 12.39 19.81
CA PRO A 313 2.71 12.36 19.12
C PRO A 313 1.55 12.28 20.11
N LYS A 314 0.59 13.19 19.99
CA LYS A 314 -0.64 13.15 20.80
C LYS A 314 -1.71 12.41 20.02
N ARG A 315 -1.91 11.14 20.35
CA ARG A 315 -2.92 10.30 19.69
C ARG A 315 -4.32 10.56 20.25
N PRO A 316 -5.32 10.83 19.39
CA PRO A 316 -6.71 10.89 19.80
C PRO A 316 -7.20 9.55 20.39
N THR A 317 -8.33 9.59 21.11
CA THR A 317 -9.05 8.37 21.48
C THR A 317 -9.58 7.72 20.21
N TRP A 318 -9.13 6.50 19.94
CA TRP A 318 -9.57 5.73 18.79
C TRP A 318 -10.95 5.11 19.02
N VAL A 319 -11.70 4.91 17.93
CA VAL A 319 -13.00 4.24 17.86
C VAL A 319 -12.83 2.93 17.11
N ASP A 320 -13.25 1.82 17.73
CA ASP A 320 -13.28 0.51 17.08
C ASP A 320 -14.56 0.39 16.24
N GLU A 321 -14.41 0.40 14.91
CA GLU A 321 -15.51 0.26 13.97
C GLU A 321 -15.20 -0.89 12.99
N PRO A 322 -15.43 -2.15 13.39
CA PRO A 322 -15.14 -3.29 12.53
C PRO A 322 -16.14 -3.34 11.37
N GLY A 323 -15.63 -3.72 10.20
CA GLY A 323 -16.44 -3.82 8.99
C GLY A 323 -15.71 -4.48 7.83
N LEU A 324 -16.36 -4.43 6.68
CA LEU A 324 -15.84 -4.84 5.38
C LEU A 324 -15.46 -3.60 4.55
N ALA A 325 -14.81 -3.82 3.42
CA ALA A 325 -14.57 -2.77 2.46
C ALA A 325 -14.72 -3.30 1.03
N SER A 326 -15.34 -2.48 0.18
CA SER A 326 -15.23 -2.65 -1.28
C SER A 326 -13.94 -1.99 -1.76
N LEU A 327 -13.79 -1.84 -3.09
CA LEU A 327 -12.78 -0.94 -3.63
C LEU A 327 -13.01 0.51 -3.19
N TYR A 328 -14.27 0.91 -2.96
CA TYR A 328 -14.64 2.31 -2.83
C TYR A 328 -14.81 2.77 -1.38
N GLN A 329 -15.52 2.00 -0.55
CA GLN A 329 -15.99 2.46 0.77
C GLN A 329 -15.85 1.42 1.88
N HIS A 330 -15.73 1.91 3.12
CA HIS A 330 -15.91 1.10 4.32
C HIS A 330 -17.41 0.81 4.57
N GLN A 331 -17.71 -0.41 4.99
CA GLN A 331 -19.05 -0.83 5.42
C GLN A 331 -18.96 -1.41 6.84
N PRO A 332 -19.42 -0.67 7.88
CA PRO A 332 -19.38 -1.17 9.25
C PRO A 332 -20.32 -2.37 9.41
N PHE A 333 -20.05 -3.24 10.38
CA PHE A 333 -20.99 -4.33 10.71
C PHE A 333 -22.22 -3.80 11.45
N ASP A 334 -22.04 -2.84 12.34
CA ASP A 334 -23.14 -2.20 13.06
C ASP A 334 -23.85 -1.19 12.16
N GLN A 335 -25.18 -1.33 12.05
CA GLN A 335 -26.02 -0.46 11.26
C GLN A 335 -26.97 0.30 12.18
N THR A 336 -26.85 1.63 12.22
CA THR A 336 -27.71 2.44 13.07
C THR A 336 -29.19 2.25 12.70
N MET A 337 -29.99 1.74 13.64
CA MET A 337 -31.42 1.51 13.49
C MET A 337 -31.83 0.50 12.39
N THR A 338 -30.91 -0.36 11.95
CA THR A 338 -31.21 -1.45 11.00
C THR A 338 -30.23 -2.62 11.21
N TYR A 339 -30.18 -3.58 10.28
CA TYR A 339 -29.27 -4.72 10.28
C TYR A 339 -28.39 -4.73 9.04
N LEU A 340 -27.25 -5.43 9.10
CA LEU A 340 -26.40 -5.65 7.94
C LEU A 340 -27.08 -6.62 6.94
N SER A 341 -27.75 -6.05 5.95
CA SER A 341 -28.31 -6.77 4.79
C SER A 341 -27.24 -7.27 3.82
N ILE A 342 -27.32 -8.56 3.44
CA ILE A 342 -26.50 -9.23 2.42
C ILE A 342 -27.41 -9.58 1.24
N GLY A 343 -27.10 -9.10 0.04
CA GLY A 343 -27.85 -9.43 -1.17
C GLY A 343 -27.52 -10.84 -1.66
N GLU A 344 -28.52 -11.74 -1.68
CA GLU A 344 -28.38 -13.18 -2.00
C GLU A 344 -28.55 -13.56 -3.49
N ARG A 345 -28.98 -12.65 -4.36
CA ARG A 345 -29.42 -12.98 -5.73
C ARG A 345 -28.28 -13.27 -6.71
N THR A 346 -27.04 -12.93 -6.36
CA THR A 346 -25.81 -13.22 -7.11
C THR A 346 -25.29 -14.63 -6.80
N ASN A 347 -26.20 -15.60 -6.81
CA ASN A 347 -25.96 -16.97 -6.38
C ASN A 347 -26.50 -17.97 -7.43
N ALA A 348 -25.62 -18.77 -8.04
CA ALA A 348 -25.99 -19.72 -9.09
C ALA A 348 -26.92 -20.85 -8.60
N ASN A 349 -26.90 -21.15 -7.30
CA ASN A 349 -27.74 -22.15 -6.68
C ASN A 349 -29.09 -21.55 -6.22
N GLY A 350 -29.09 -20.32 -5.70
CA GLY A 350 -30.28 -19.65 -5.17
C GLY A 350 -31.10 -18.85 -6.18
N SER A 351 -30.50 -18.36 -7.28
CA SER A 351 -31.15 -17.45 -8.23
C SER A 351 -31.17 -18.02 -9.64
N LYS A 352 -32.37 -18.31 -10.15
CA LYS A 352 -32.54 -18.80 -11.53
C LYS A 352 -32.04 -17.79 -12.57
N ALA A 353 -32.36 -16.51 -12.40
CA ALA A 353 -31.94 -15.47 -13.32
C ALA A 353 -30.40 -15.35 -13.37
N PHE A 354 -29.75 -15.33 -12.21
CA PHE A 354 -28.29 -15.25 -12.15
C PHE A 354 -27.62 -16.50 -12.73
N ARG A 355 -28.16 -17.68 -12.41
CA ARG A 355 -27.67 -18.93 -13.00
C ARG A 355 -27.77 -18.92 -14.52
N ASP A 356 -28.94 -18.59 -15.08
CA ASP A 356 -29.15 -18.62 -16.53
C ASP A 356 -28.20 -17.60 -17.24
N ALA A 357 -27.99 -16.43 -16.63
CA ALA A 357 -27.00 -15.44 -17.09
C ALA A 357 -25.55 -15.94 -16.99
N LEU A 358 -25.14 -16.52 -15.85
CA LEU A 358 -23.81 -17.08 -15.65
C LEU A 358 -23.51 -18.23 -16.62
N LEU A 359 -24.49 -19.13 -16.81
CA LEU A 359 -24.38 -20.27 -17.71
C LEU A 359 -24.17 -19.83 -19.17
N SER A 360 -24.89 -18.79 -19.59
CA SER A 360 -24.77 -18.18 -20.91
C SER A 360 -23.61 -17.18 -21.05
N GLN A 361 -22.84 -16.96 -19.97
CA GLN A 361 -21.77 -15.96 -19.89
C GLN A 361 -22.24 -14.53 -20.22
N ASN A 362 -23.51 -14.23 -19.92
CA ASN A 362 -24.07 -12.89 -20.00
C ASN A 362 -23.64 -12.06 -18.78
N TRP A 363 -22.38 -11.62 -18.78
CA TRP A 363 -21.78 -10.89 -17.66
C TRP A 363 -22.51 -9.57 -17.36
N ASP A 364 -23.02 -8.88 -18.36
CA ASP A 364 -23.77 -7.63 -18.18
C ASP A 364 -25.05 -7.85 -17.36
N GLU A 365 -25.77 -8.95 -17.62
CA GLU A 365 -26.94 -9.33 -16.84
C GLU A 365 -26.57 -9.75 -15.42
N CYS A 366 -25.47 -10.50 -15.23
CA CYS A 366 -24.95 -10.82 -13.89
C CYS A 366 -24.65 -9.53 -13.08
N ILE A 367 -24.03 -8.52 -13.72
CA ILE A 367 -23.72 -7.23 -13.10
C ILE A 367 -25.00 -6.43 -12.80
N GLU A 368 -25.99 -6.42 -13.69
CA GLU A 368 -27.25 -5.73 -13.40
C GLU A 368 -28.06 -6.39 -12.27
N ILE A 369 -28.03 -7.72 -12.14
CA ILE A 369 -28.58 -8.42 -10.98
C ILE A 369 -27.87 -7.95 -9.70
N ALA A 370 -26.53 -7.88 -9.70
CA ALA A 370 -25.76 -7.38 -8.56
C ALA A 370 -26.14 -5.93 -8.19
N LYS A 371 -26.13 -5.02 -9.18
CA LYS A 371 -26.46 -3.60 -8.97
C LYS A 371 -27.90 -3.37 -8.52
N SER A 372 -28.84 -4.23 -8.93
CA SER A 372 -30.23 -4.15 -8.47
C SER A 372 -30.35 -4.35 -6.96
N GLN A 373 -29.48 -5.18 -6.36
CA GLN A 373 -29.47 -5.43 -4.91
C GLN A 373 -28.97 -4.22 -4.14
N THR A 374 -27.99 -3.49 -4.69
CA THR A 374 -27.56 -2.19 -4.13
C THR A 374 -28.70 -1.19 -4.11
N ARG A 375 -29.49 -1.10 -5.19
CA ARG A 375 -30.66 -0.20 -5.27
C ARG A 375 -31.77 -0.59 -4.29
N GLU A 376 -31.87 -1.87 -3.93
CA GLU A 376 -32.83 -2.40 -2.98
C GLU A 376 -32.37 -2.29 -1.51
N GLY A 377 -31.17 -1.73 -1.25
CA GLY A 377 -30.68 -1.46 0.09
C GLY A 377 -29.83 -2.58 0.70
N ALA A 378 -29.24 -3.46 -0.10
CA ALA A 378 -28.19 -4.35 0.38
C ALA A 378 -26.94 -3.54 0.80
N HIS A 379 -26.27 -3.98 1.86
CA HIS A 379 -24.99 -3.39 2.30
C HIS A 379 -23.79 -4.17 1.77
N THR A 380 -23.98 -5.45 1.45
CA THR A 380 -22.95 -6.34 0.89
C THR A 380 -23.60 -7.28 -0.13
N LEU A 381 -22.80 -7.94 -0.96
CA LEU A 381 -23.27 -8.85 -2.01
C LEU A 381 -22.69 -10.26 -1.82
N ASP A 382 -23.56 -11.25 -1.66
CA ASP A 382 -23.19 -12.67 -1.69
C ASP A 382 -22.92 -13.12 -3.12
N VAL A 383 -21.75 -13.71 -3.37
CA VAL A 383 -21.32 -14.12 -4.72
C VAL A 383 -21.00 -15.60 -4.71
N CYS A 384 -21.93 -16.40 -5.25
CA CYS A 384 -21.76 -17.84 -5.46
C CYS A 384 -21.84 -18.17 -6.95
N VAL A 385 -20.72 -18.63 -7.52
CA VAL A 385 -20.64 -19.10 -8.92
C VAL A 385 -20.61 -20.62 -9.02
N ASP A 386 -20.63 -21.33 -7.89
CA ASP A 386 -20.50 -22.78 -7.84
C ASP A 386 -21.67 -23.45 -8.56
N TYR A 387 -21.39 -24.11 -9.68
CA TYR A 387 -22.37 -24.85 -10.46
C TYR A 387 -21.75 -26.09 -11.09
N VAL A 388 -22.49 -27.20 -11.05
CA VAL A 388 -22.01 -28.51 -11.52
C VAL A 388 -21.63 -28.45 -13.01
N GLY A 389 -20.44 -28.96 -13.32
CA GLY A 389 -19.93 -29.04 -14.69
C GLY A 389 -19.24 -27.76 -15.19
N ARG A 390 -19.05 -26.75 -14.33
CA ARG A 390 -18.31 -25.53 -14.65
C ARG A 390 -16.97 -25.44 -13.93
N ASP A 391 -16.09 -24.61 -14.46
CA ASP A 391 -14.86 -24.20 -13.80
C ASP A 391 -15.17 -22.99 -12.91
N GLY A 392 -15.49 -23.26 -11.64
CA GLY A 392 -15.87 -22.23 -10.67
C GLY A 392 -14.76 -21.21 -10.43
N ALA A 393 -13.48 -21.60 -10.51
CA ALA A 393 -12.37 -20.67 -10.31
C ALA A 393 -12.27 -19.67 -11.46
N ARG A 394 -12.45 -20.15 -12.70
CA ARG A 394 -12.55 -19.28 -13.87
C ARG A 394 -13.76 -18.35 -13.76
N ASP A 395 -14.94 -18.89 -13.48
CA ASP A 395 -16.17 -18.09 -13.40
C ASP A 395 -16.10 -17.04 -12.30
N MET A 396 -15.51 -17.38 -11.15
CA MET A 396 -15.31 -16.45 -10.05
C MET A 396 -14.38 -15.31 -10.46
N ARG A 397 -13.25 -15.63 -11.11
CA ARG A 397 -12.32 -14.62 -11.63
C ARG A 397 -12.98 -13.71 -12.67
N ASP A 398 -13.68 -14.30 -13.64
CA ASP A 398 -14.35 -13.55 -14.71
C ASP A 398 -15.46 -12.64 -14.16
N PHE A 399 -16.27 -13.11 -13.21
CA PHE A 399 -17.34 -12.31 -12.65
C PHE A 399 -16.82 -11.26 -11.65
N VAL A 400 -16.00 -11.64 -10.67
CA VAL A 400 -15.57 -10.74 -9.59
C VAL A 400 -14.68 -9.62 -10.12
N SER A 401 -13.78 -9.88 -11.07
CA SER A 401 -12.96 -8.83 -11.70
C SER A 401 -13.78 -7.70 -12.34
N ARG A 402 -15.00 -8.00 -12.82
CA ARG A 402 -15.95 -7.01 -13.35
C ARG A 402 -16.79 -6.40 -12.25
N LEU A 403 -17.21 -7.20 -11.28
CA LEU A 403 -18.08 -6.76 -10.19
C LEU A 403 -17.41 -5.71 -9.31
N VAL A 404 -16.13 -5.88 -8.96
CA VAL A 404 -15.41 -5.00 -8.01
C VAL A 404 -15.35 -3.53 -8.44
N THR A 405 -15.43 -3.25 -9.74
CA THR A 405 -15.49 -1.88 -10.30
C THR A 405 -16.92 -1.43 -10.65
N ALA A 406 -17.89 -2.35 -10.65
CA ALA A 406 -19.28 -2.07 -10.98
C ALA A 406 -20.18 -1.81 -9.74
N THR A 407 -19.72 -2.15 -8.54
CA THR A 407 -20.46 -1.98 -7.29
C THR A 407 -19.64 -1.25 -6.22
N THR A 408 -20.31 -0.45 -5.41
CA THR A 408 -19.72 0.16 -4.21
C THR A 408 -19.82 -0.75 -2.98
N LEU A 409 -20.53 -1.88 -3.07
CA LEU A 409 -20.73 -2.77 -1.93
C LEU A 409 -19.58 -3.78 -1.77
N PRO A 410 -19.16 -4.11 -0.54
CA PRO A 410 -18.24 -5.21 -0.30
C PRO A 410 -18.83 -6.56 -0.72
N ILE A 411 -17.93 -7.50 -1.04
CA ILE A 411 -18.29 -8.84 -1.51
C ILE A 411 -18.19 -9.84 -0.35
N VAL A 412 -19.21 -10.69 -0.26
CA VAL A 412 -19.23 -11.94 0.50
C VAL A 412 -18.97 -13.05 -0.52
N LEU A 413 -17.76 -13.62 -0.51
CA LEU A 413 -17.39 -14.69 -1.43
C LEU A 413 -17.98 -16.01 -0.94
N ASP A 414 -18.92 -16.57 -1.70
CA ASP A 414 -19.65 -17.79 -1.36
C ASP A 414 -19.17 -19.02 -2.15
N SER A 415 -18.30 -19.81 -1.54
CA SER A 415 -17.86 -21.11 -2.05
C SER A 415 -17.25 -21.97 -0.94
N THR A 416 -17.33 -23.30 -1.11
CA THR A 416 -16.62 -24.29 -0.27
C THR A 416 -15.32 -24.79 -0.91
N GLU A 417 -15.02 -24.36 -2.12
CA GLU A 417 -13.87 -24.83 -2.90
C GLU A 417 -12.70 -23.83 -2.78
N PRO A 418 -11.53 -24.24 -2.24
CA PRO A 418 -10.41 -23.33 -1.99
C PRO A 418 -9.95 -22.55 -3.23
N GLY A 419 -9.94 -23.19 -4.40
CA GLY A 419 -9.52 -22.56 -5.65
C GLY A 419 -10.48 -21.48 -6.14
N VAL A 420 -11.77 -21.59 -5.82
CA VAL A 420 -12.79 -20.59 -6.16
C VAL A 420 -12.63 -19.36 -5.27
N LEU A 421 -12.47 -19.58 -3.96
CA LEU A 421 -12.21 -18.50 -3.00
C LEU A 421 -10.90 -17.76 -3.31
N GLU A 422 -9.83 -18.48 -3.63
CA GLU A 422 -8.56 -17.88 -4.05
C GLU A 422 -8.75 -17.00 -5.29
N ALA A 423 -9.42 -17.51 -6.32
CA ALA A 423 -9.67 -16.76 -7.54
C ALA A 423 -10.45 -15.45 -7.30
N GLY A 424 -11.45 -15.47 -6.40
CA GLY A 424 -12.19 -14.27 -5.99
C GLY A 424 -11.33 -13.29 -5.19
N LEU A 425 -10.59 -13.78 -4.20
CA LEU A 425 -9.73 -12.95 -3.35
C LEU A 425 -8.60 -12.26 -4.13
N GLU A 426 -8.12 -12.87 -5.22
CA GLU A 426 -7.13 -12.27 -6.12
C GLU A 426 -7.68 -11.14 -7.00
N CYS A 427 -9.00 -10.97 -7.05
CA CYS A 427 -9.66 -9.86 -7.75
C CYS A 427 -10.12 -8.74 -6.80
N ILE A 428 -10.10 -8.96 -5.48
CA ILE A 428 -10.65 -8.02 -4.50
C ILE A 428 -9.52 -7.29 -3.77
N GLY A 429 -9.44 -5.97 -4.00
CA GLY A 429 -8.57 -5.07 -3.23
C GLY A 429 -9.13 -4.68 -1.85
N GLY A 430 -10.45 -4.72 -1.68
CA GLY A 430 -11.13 -4.47 -0.41
C GLY A 430 -11.06 -5.63 0.59
N ARG A 431 -11.73 -5.48 1.74
CA ARG A 431 -11.88 -6.54 2.74
C ARG A 431 -13.18 -7.30 2.51
N ALA A 432 -13.08 -8.50 1.95
CA ALA A 432 -14.20 -9.41 1.72
C ALA A 432 -14.61 -10.19 2.99
N MET A 433 -15.84 -10.70 2.99
CA MET A 433 -16.27 -11.78 3.88
C MET A 433 -16.15 -13.12 3.14
N ILE A 434 -15.84 -14.19 3.88
CA ILE A 434 -15.79 -15.55 3.34
C ILE A 434 -16.99 -16.34 3.83
N ASN A 435 -17.76 -16.87 2.88
CA ASN A 435 -18.90 -17.75 3.08
C ASN A 435 -18.59 -19.07 2.32
N SER A 436 -18.38 -20.22 2.94
CA SER A 436 -18.15 -20.44 4.35
C SER A 436 -16.93 -21.34 4.54
N VAL A 437 -16.41 -21.35 5.77
CA VAL A 437 -15.47 -22.37 6.24
C VAL A 437 -16.18 -23.26 7.24
N ASN A 438 -15.90 -24.56 7.21
CA ASN A 438 -16.52 -25.54 8.10
C ASN A 438 -15.53 -26.64 8.50
N TYR A 439 -15.92 -27.48 9.47
CA TYR A 439 -15.15 -28.64 9.93
C TYR A 439 -15.77 -29.98 9.48
N GLU A 440 -16.55 -30.00 8.40
CA GLU A 440 -17.28 -31.19 7.94
C GLU A 440 -16.35 -32.35 7.54
N ASP A 441 -15.17 -32.03 7.00
CA ASP A 441 -14.12 -32.99 6.65
C ASP A 441 -12.99 -33.07 7.70
N GLY A 442 -13.24 -32.54 8.90
CA GLY A 442 -12.32 -32.53 10.04
C GLY A 442 -11.34 -31.35 10.08
N ASP A 443 -10.39 -31.40 11.01
CA ASP A 443 -9.36 -30.37 11.25
C ASP A 443 -7.95 -30.79 10.79
N GLY A 444 -7.85 -31.93 10.09
CA GLY A 444 -6.59 -32.45 9.55
C GLY A 444 -5.97 -31.57 8.45
N PRO A 445 -4.69 -31.78 8.10
CA PRO A 445 -3.95 -30.92 7.17
C PRO A 445 -4.50 -30.89 5.73
N THR A 446 -5.35 -31.85 5.38
CA THR A 446 -5.99 -31.93 4.05
C THR A 446 -7.42 -31.39 4.05
N SER A 447 -7.94 -30.96 5.20
CA SER A 447 -9.31 -30.47 5.32
C SER A 447 -9.54 -29.18 4.54
N ARG A 448 -10.80 -28.87 4.23
CA ARG A 448 -11.16 -27.59 3.62
C ARG A 448 -10.73 -26.43 4.49
N PHE A 449 -10.96 -26.51 5.79
CA PHE A 449 -10.52 -25.47 6.73
C PHE A 449 -9.00 -25.22 6.64
N ALA A 450 -8.19 -26.30 6.68
CA ALA A 450 -6.73 -26.19 6.62
C ALA A 450 -6.21 -25.63 5.29
N LYS A 451 -6.96 -25.79 4.19
CA LYS A 451 -6.63 -25.25 2.87
C LYS A 451 -7.11 -23.82 2.66
N ILE A 452 -8.29 -23.46 3.18
CA ILE A 452 -8.90 -22.14 3.00
C ILE A 452 -8.25 -21.10 3.92
N MET A 453 -8.07 -21.41 5.19
CA MET A 453 -7.62 -20.42 6.17
C MET A 453 -6.25 -19.78 5.87
N PRO A 454 -5.26 -20.48 5.29
CA PRO A 454 -4.04 -19.84 4.82
C PRO A 454 -4.29 -18.77 3.75
N ILE A 455 -5.20 -19.03 2.80
CA ILE A 455 -5.58 -18.09 1.73
C ILE A 455 -6.31 -16.86 2.31
N VAL A 456 -7.17 -17.08 3.31
CA VAL A 456 -7.92 -15.99 3.97
C VAL A 456 -7.03 -15.13 4.87
N LYS A 457 -6.02 -15.74 5.50
CA LYS A 457 -5.07 -15.06 6.39
C LYS A 457 -4.02 -14.25 5.63
N GLU A 458 -3.59 -14.76 4.49
CA GLU A 458 -2.59 -14.13 3.62
C GLU A 458 -3.07 -12.76 3.14
#